data_AF-A0A957B660-F1
#
_entry.id   AF-A0A957B660-F1
#
_cell.length_a   1.000
_cell.length_b   1.000
_cell.length_c   1.000
_cell.angle_alpha   90.00
_cell.angle_beta   90.00
_cell.angle_gamma   90.00
#
_symmetry.space_group_name_H-M   'P 1'
#
loop_
_entity.id
_entity.type
_entity.pdbx_description
1 polymer ?
#
loop_
_entity_poly.entity_id
_entity_poly.type
_entity_poly.pdbx_seq_one_letter_code
_entity_poly.pdbx_strand_id
1 'polypeptide(L)'
;MFTEPDNQLFVEGRGHFSRAYSRSFFSQFLDLVRGKPMELLSFDEVKDKLDLQNQTYRGLHDIPLDRIVGSVGRSKDFTRRFLPKNSSMSDRWSRIYALFHSQEGPPPIEVYLIDDVYFVRDGNHRVSVARELGFETMQAYVTELTTPIDLEPDMTPAQWDSATAYAGFLTETGLNKTRPQQVSIRITEPGGYQVLLEHVRLFRKVFNHQMGQDISLEEAAAQWYDTVYRPAITLIRKYDILDEDDPHTEADLYIWMLEHLRLVQQEYGEAPLRLSDALVDYLATNKIAVPKDLILEDDDAIDLG
;
A
#
# COMPACT_ATOMS: atom_id res chain seq x y z
N MET A 1 -33.29 -19.65 -26.62
CA MET A 1 -34.69 -19.55 -26.16
C MET A 1 -34.66 -20.02 -24.72
N PHE A 2 -34.78 -19.12 -23.75
CA PHE A 2 -34.70 -19.43 -22.32
C PHE A 2 -35.90 -20.32 -21.91
N THR A 3 -35.68 -21.32 -21.06
CA THR A 3 -36.77 -22.16 -20.54
C THR A 3 -37.60 -21.37 -19.51
N GLU A 4 -38.84 -21.77 -19.22
CA GLU A 4 -39.68 -21.06 -18.22
C GLU A 4 -38.99 -20.89 -16.83
N PRO A 5 -38.25 -21.88 -16.30
CA PRO A 5 -37.47 -21.71 -15.07
C PRO A 5 -36.38 -20.63 -15.17
N ASP A 6 -35.69 -20.55 -16.31
CA ASP A 6 -34.65 -19.55 -16.55
C ASP A 6 -35.23 -18.12 -16.57
N ASN A 7 -36.47 -17.97 -17.05
CA ASN A 7 -37.14 -16.68 -17.10
C ASN A 7 -37.58 -16.21 -15.70
N GLN A 8 -38.00 -17.13 -14.82
CA GLN A 8 -38.32 -16.81 -13.41
C GLN A 8 -37.06 -16.36 -12.65
N LEU A 9 -35.97 -17.14 -12.74
CA LEU A 9 -34.69 -16.81 -12.10
C LEU A 9 -34.10 -15.49 -12.62
N PHE A 10 -34.28 -15.19 -13.90
CA PHE A 10 -33.88 -13.91 -14.47
C PHE A 10 -34.68 -12.73 -13.89
N VAL A 11 -35.99 -12.88 -13.71
CA VAL A 11 -36.84 -11.85 -13.08
C VAL A 11 -36.48 -11.67 -11.61
N GLU A 12 -36.23 -12.75 -10.87
CA GLU A 12 -35.72 -12.69 -9.50
C GLU A 12 -34.37 -11.98 -9.41
N GLY A 13 -33.47 -12.27 -10.36
CA GLY A 13 -32.18 -11.60 -10.50
C GLY A 13 -32.30 -10.09 -10.65
N ARG A 14 -33.30 -9.60 -11.40
CA ARG A 14 -33.57 -8.15 -11.49
C ARG A 14 -33.99 -7.53 -10.16
N GLY A 15 -34.76 -8.27 -9.36
CA GLY A 15 -35.14 -7.85 -8.01
C GLY A 15 -33.92 -7.74 -7.07
N HIS A 16 -33.04 -8.74 -7.09
CA HIS A 16 -31.78 -8.69 -6.34
C HIS A 16 -30.85 -7.57 -6.82
N PHE A 17 -30.73 -7.38 -8.13
CA PHE A 17 -29.97 -6.27 -8.71
C PHE A 17 -30.47 -4.92 -8.19
N SER A 18 -31.80 -4.70 -8.21
CA SER A 18 -32.36 -3.44 -7.74
C SER A 18 -32.02 -3.18 -6.26
N ARG A 19 -32.04 -4.22 -5.41
CA ARG A 19 -31.63 -4.10 -4.00
C ARG A 19 -30.13 -3.82 -3.84
N ALA A 20 -29.28 -4.52 -4.60
CA ALA A 20 -27.83 -4.32 -4.58
C ALA A 20 -27.45 -2.92 -5.08
N TYR A 21 -28.10 -2.45 -6.14
CA TYR A 21 -27.97 -1.10 -6.68
C TYR A 21 -28.42 -0.04 -5.68
N SER A 22 -29.60 -0.17 -5.06
CA SER A 22 -30.05 0.77 -4.03
C SER A 22 -29.11 0.82 -2.81
N ARG A 23 -28.57 -0.34 -2.38
CA ARG A 23 -27.55 -0.38 -1.32
C ARG A 23 -26.24 0.29 -1.73
N SER A 24 -25.87 0.25 -3.02
CA SER A 24 -24.65 0.89 -3.51
C SER A 24 -24.71 2.41 -3.34
N PHE A 25 -25.87 3.04 -3.51
CA PHE A 25 -26.06 4.46 -3.21
C PHE A 25 -25.90 4.77 -1.72
N PHE A 26 -26.55 4.00 -0.86
CA PHE A 26 -26.48 4.24 0.58
C PHE A 26 -25.09 3.98 1.15
N SER A 27 -24.41 2.93 0.69
CA SER A 27 -23.03 2.64 1.07
C SER A 27 -22.10 3.77 0.64
N GLN A 28 -22.25 4.29 -0.58
CA GLN A 28 -21.46 5.41 -1.08
C GLN A 28 -21.67 6.68 -0.25
N PHE A 29 -22.92 6.99 0.10
CA PHE A 29 -23.22 8.13 0.97
C PHE A 29 -22.56 7.98 2.36
N LEU A 30 -22.66 6.81 2.98
CA LEU A 30 -22.01 6.54 4.27
C LEU A 30 -20.49 6.57 4.19
N ASP A 31 -19.92 6.02 3.12
CA ASP A 31 -18.47 5.96 2.91
C ASP A 31 -17.91 7.37 2.69
N LEU A 32 -18.65 8.27 2.00
CA LEU A 32 -18.33 9.70 1.89
C LEU A 32 -18.32 10.42 3.24
N VAL A 33 -19.33 10.19 4.08
CA VAL A 33 -19.41 10.78 5.44
C VAL A 33 -18.28 10.28 6.34
N ARG A 34 -17.81 9.05 6.13
CA ARG A 34 -16.76 8.41 6.92
C ARG A 34 -15.34 8.56 6.35
N GLY A 35 -15.18 9.28 5.23
CA GLY A 35 -13.88 9.43 4.56
C GLY A 35 -13.28 8.11 4.04
N LYS A 36 -14.12 7.09 3.79
CA LYS A 36 -13.68 5.79 3.27
C LYS A 36 -13.64 5.80 1.74
N PRO A 37 -12.74 5.03 1.10
CA PRO A 37 -12.64 4.99 -0.34
C PRO A 37 -13.89 4.31 -0.91
N MET A 38 -14.54 5.01 -1.82
CA MET A 38 -15.86 4.62 -2.36
C MET A 38 -15.76 3.58 -3.49
N GLU A 39 -14.56 3.38 -4.02
CA GLU A 39 -14.28 2.60 -5.22
C GLU A 39 -13.41 1.38 -4.91
N LEU A 40 -13.41 0.42 -5.82
CA LEU A 40 -12.45 -0.68 -5.79
C LEU A 40 -11.05 -0.15 -6.06
N LEU A 41 -10.04 -0.85 -5.54
CA LEU A 41 -8.66 -0.56 -5.89
C LEU A 41 -8.44 -0.86 -7.37
N SER A 42 -7.80 0.07 -8.07
CA SER A 42 -7.39 -0.09 -9.46
C SER A 42 -6.11 -0.90 -9.52
N PHE A 43 -6.17 -2.08 -10.15
CA PHE A 43 -4.94 -2.87 -10.34
C PHE A 43 -3.89 -2.12 -11.15
N ASP A 44 -4.30 -1.31 -12.13
CA ASP A 44 -3.36 -0.60 -13.02
C ASP A 44 -2.55 0.46 -12.25
N GLU A 45 -3.19 1.16 -11.29
CA GLU A 45 -2.51 2.14 -10.42
C GLU A 45 -1.53 1.47 -9.44
N VAL A 46 -1.83 0.24 -9.05
CA VAL A 46 -0.98 -0.58 -8.18
C VAL A 46 0.18 -1.19 -8.97
N LYS A 47 -0.10 -1.75 -10.14
CA LYS A 47 0.88 -2.46 -10.99
C LYS A 47 2.08 -1.59 -11.34
N ASP A 48 1.84 -0.34 -11.76
CA ASP A 48 2.90 0.58 -12.16
C ASP A 48 3.82 0.96 -10.99
N LYS A 49 3.29 0.95 -9.76
CA LYS A 49 4.03 1.30 -8.54
C LYS A 49 4.74 0.12 -7.88
N LEU A 50 4.24 -1.11 -8.06
CA LEU A 50 4.70 -2.30 -7.35
C LEU A 50 5.75 -3.15 -8.12
N ASP A 51 6.21 -2.70 -9.29
CA ASP A 51 7.15 -3.43 -10.18
C ASP A 51 6.82 -4.94 -10.29
N LEU A 52 5.56 -5.26 -10.54
CA LEU A 52 5.03 -6.63 -10.57
C LEU A 52 5.50 -7.38 -11.83
N GLN A 53 6.79 -7.75 -11.88
CA GLN A 53 7.41 -8.40 -13.02
C GLN A 53 7.26 -9.93 -13.02
N ASN A 54 7.25 -10.53 -11.83
CA ASN A 54 7.22 -11.99 -11.68
C ASN A 54 5.78 -12.48 -11.56
N GLN A 55 5.30 -13.14 -12.61
CA GLN A 55 3.98 -13.78 -12.65
C GLN A 55 4.11 -15.29 -12.51
N THR A 56 3.43 -15.87 -11.53
CA THR A 56 3.37 -17.33 -11.34
C THR A 56 1.92 -17.79 -11.42
N TYR A 57 1.60 -18.61 -12.41
CA TYR A 57 0.27 -19.22 -12.48
C TYR A 57 0.12 -20.29 -11.40
N ARG A 58 -0.84 -20.11 -10.49
CA ARG A 58 -1.10 -21.01 -9.36
C ARG A 58 -2.19 -22.04 -9.64
N GLY A 59 -2.89 -21.94 -10.77
CA GLY A 59 -3.97 -22.87 -11.13
C GLY A 59 -5.33 -22.44 -10.59
N LEU A 60 -6.25 -23.42 -10.51
CA LEU A 60 -7.60 -23.24 -9.97
C LEU A 60 -7.59 -23.40 -8.45
N HIS A 61 -8.08 -22.39 -7.74
CA HIS A 61 -8.22 -22.38 -6.28
C HIS A 61 -9.61 -21.92 -5.87
N ASP A 62 -10.05 -22.31 -4.69
CA ASP A 62 -11.21 -21.70 -4.04
C ASP A 62 -10.69 -20.56 -3.14
N ILE A 63 -11.06 -19.33 -3.46
CA ILE A 63 -10.51 -18.13 -2.80
C ILE A 63 -11.57 -17.43 -1.96
N PRO A 64 -11.19 -16.82 -0.82
CA PRO A 64 -12.14 -16.13 0.03
C PRO A 64 -12.55 -14.79 -0.60
N LEU A 65 -13.86 -14.53 -0.61
CA LEU A 65 -14.45 -13.36 -1.28
C LEU A 65 -14.11 -12.04 -0.58
N ASP A 66 -13.82 -12.06 0.72
CA ASP A 66 -13.44 -10.88 1.52
C ASP A 66 -12.02 -10.36 1.19
N ARG A 67 -11.13 -11.24 0.73
CA ARG A 67 -9.79 -10.89 0.23
C ARG A 67 -9.77 -10.32 -1.19
N ILE A 68 -10.92 -10.26 -1.87
CA ILE A 68 -11.04 -9.60 -3.18
C ILE A 68 -11.23 -8.09 -2.98
N VAL A 69 -10.19 -7.31 -3.24
CA VAL A 69 -10.13 -5.88 -2.90
C VAL A 69 -10.20 -4.93 -4.10
N GLY A 70 -9.95 -5.45 -5.30
CA GLY A 70 -9.79 -4.61 -6.49
C GLY A 70 -10.17 -5.29 -7.80
N SER A 71 -10.07 -4.53 -8.89
CA SER A 71 -10.31 -5.02 -10.25
C SER A 71 -9.30 -4.44 -11.22
N VAL A 72 -8.99 -5.21 -12.26
CA VAL A 72 -8.33 -4.74 -13.47
C VAL A 72 -9.35 -4.02 -14.36
N GLY A 73 -9.13 -2.75 -14.68
CA GLY A 73 -9.92 -1.97 -15.65
C GLY A 73 -11.40 -1.67 -15.32
N ARG A 74 -11.97 -2.16 -14.21
CA ARG A 74 -13.40 -1.96 -13.85
C ARG A 74 -13.63 -1.44 -12.43
N SER A 75 -12.61 -0.85 -11.82
CA SER A 75 -12.69 -0.32 -10.44
C SER A 75 -13.81 0.71 -10.24
N LYS A 76 -14.11 1.51 -11.27
CA LYS A 76 -15.14 2.57 -11.26
C LYS A 76 -16.57 2.06 -11.43
N ASP A 77 -16.76 0.84 -11.93
CA ASP A 77 -18.09 0.29 -12.20
C ASP A 77 -18.78 -0.27 -10.95
N PHE A 78 -18.00 -0.49 -9.88
CA PHE A 78 -18.45 -1.09 -8.64
C PHE A 78 -18.00 -0.28 -7.43
N THR A 79 -18.70 -0.44 -6.30
CA THR A 79 -18.22 0.05 -4.99
C THR A 79 -17.12 -0.87 -4.45
N ARG A 80 -16.40 -0.45 -3.39
CA ARG A 80 -15.42 -1.31 -2.68
C ARG A 80 -16.00 -2.68 -2.27
N ARG A 81 -17.33 -2.76 -2.09
CA ARG A 81 -18.05 -3.99 -1.76
C ARG A 81 -18.50 -4.81 -2.97
N PHE A 82 -18.05 -4.47 -4.19
CA PHE A 82 -18.49 -5.05 -5.47
C PHE A 82 -20.00 -4.86 -5.73
N LEU A 83 -20.62 -3.81 -5.19
CA LEU A 83 -22.01 -3.47 -5.55
C LEU A 83 -22.02 -2.69 -6.88
N PRO A 84 -22.94 -2.98 -7.80
CA PRO A 84 -23.00 -2.30 -9.10
C PRO A 84 -23.37 -0.82 -8.93
N LYS A 85 -22.66 0.06 -9.64
CA LYS A 85 -22.92 1.51 -9.65
C LYS A 85 -23.76 1.98 -10.84
N ASN A 86 -23.97 1.14 -11.86
CA ASN A 86 -24.67 1.50 -13.08
C ASN A 86 -25.87 0.58 -13.35
N SER A 87 -27.04 1.17 -13.57
CA SER A 87 -28.30 0.46 -13.85
C SER A 87 -28.25 -0.37 -15.14
N SER A 88 -27.42 0.01 -16.11
CA SER A 88 -27.23 -0.74 -17.38
C SER A 88 -26.65 -2.15 -17.17
N MET A 89 -26.08 -2.43 -16.00
CA MET A 89 -25.54 -3.75 -15.65
C MET A 89 -26.62 -4.77 -15.30
N SER A 90 -27.87 -4.33 -15.10
CA SER A 90 -29.00 -5.14 -14.61
C SER A 90 -29.20 -6.45 -15.39
N ASP A 91 -29.24 -6.38 -16.72
CA ASP A 91 -29.51 -7.57 -17.53
C ASP A 91 -28.37 -8.59 -17.46
N ARG A 92 -27.10 -8.14 -17.50
CA ARG A 92 -25.95 -9.04 -17.37
C ARG A 92 -25.89 -9.63 -15.96
N TRP A 93 -26.10 -8.81 -14.94
CA TRP A 93 -26.11 -9.23 -13.54
C TRP A 93 -27.18 -10.28 -13.28
N SER A 94 -28.40 -10.07 -13.80
CA SER A 94 -29.53 -10.99 -13.63
C SER A 94 -29.31 -12.34 -14.33
N ARG A 95 -28.64 -12.36 -15.51
CA ARG A 95 -28.24 -13.62 -16.16
C ARG A 95 -27.21 -14.38 -15.33
N ILE A 96 -26.25 -13.68 -14.74
CA ILE A 96 -25.27 -14.31 -13.85
C ILE A 96 -25.97 -14.85 -12.61
N TYR A 97 -26.90 -14.11 -12.00
CA TYR A 97 -27.72 -14.61 -10.88
C TYR A 97 -28.44 -15.91 -11.23
N ALA A 98 -29.08 -15.99 -12.40
CA ALA A 98 -29.72 -17.22 -12.86
C ALA A 98 -28.71 -18.38 -13.03
N LEU A 99 -27.49 -18.08 -13.50
CA LEU A 99 -26.43 -19.07 -13.64
C LEU A 99 -25.96 -19.65 -12.30
N PHE A 100 -25.96 -18.87 -11.22
CA PHE A 100 -25.66 -19.37 -9.87
C PHE A 100 -26.71 -20.37 -9.35
N HIS A 101 -27.91 -20.38 -9.92
CA HIS A 101 -28.99 -21.30 -9.57
C HIS A 101 -29.14 -22.44 -10.60
N SER A 102 -28.29 -22.49 -11.61
CA SER A 102 -28.26 -23.59 -12.58
C SER A 102 -27.49 -24.79 -12.02
N GLN A 103 -27.64 -25.96 -12.65
CA GLN A 103 -26.88 -27.15 -12.26
C GLN A 103 -25.37 -27.05 -12.57
N GLU A 104 -25.01 -26.25 -13.58
CA GLU A 104 -23.61 -26.07 -14.00
C GLU A 104 -22.88 -25.05 -13.14
N GLY A 105 -23.60 -24.10 -12.55
CA GLY A 105 -23.02 -22.98 -11.82
C GLY A 105 -22.25 -22.00 -12.71
N PRO A 106 -21.69 -20.93 -12.13
CA PRO A 106 -20.86 -19.99 -12.87
C PRO A 106 -19.47 -20.57 -13.16
N PRO A 107 -18.84 -20.23 -14.30
CA PRO A 107 -17.44 -20.57 -14.51
C PRO A 107 -16.53 -19.83 -13.50
N PRO A 108 -15.34 -20.39 -13.19
CA PRO A 108 -14.36 -19.73 -12.34
C PRO A 108 -14.02 -18.30 -12.80
N ILE A 109 -13.67 -17.44 -11.85
CA ILE A 109 -13.15 -16.10 -12.16
C ILE A 109 -11.65 -16.15 -12.47
N GLU A 110 -11.10 -15.05 -12.99
CA GLU A 110 -9.65 -14.89 -13.12
C GLU A 110 -9.19 -13.75 -12.21
N VAL A 111 -8.14 -14.00 -11.43
CA VAL A 111 -7.62 -13.04 -10.46
C VAL A 111 -6.10 -12.94 -10.51
N TYR A 112 -5.60 -11.76 -10.19
CA TYR A 112 -4.23 -11.57 -9.73
C TYR A 112 -4.19 -11.64 -8.20
N LEU A 113 -3.24 -12.40 -7.66
CA LEU A 113 -2.90 -12.40 -6.23
C LEU A 113 -1.66 -11.52 -6.05
N ILE A 114 -1.75 -10.51 -5.20
CA ILE A 114 -0.60 -9.72 -4.77
C ILE A 114 -0.55 -9.85 -3.26
N ASP A 115 0.54 -10.43 -2.74
CA ASP A 115 0.67 -10.79 -1.33
C ASP A 115 -0.54 -11.62 -0.84
N ASP A 116 -1.40 -11.06 0.02
CA ASP A 116 -2.56 -11.75 0.57
C ASP A 116 -3.92 -11.33 -0.04
N VAL A 117 -3.91 -10.46 -1.05
CA VAL A 117 -5.13 -9.86 -1.63
C VAL A 117 -5.33 -10.17 -3.12
N TYR A 118 -6.59 -10.19 -3.56
CA TYR A 118 -6.97 -10.52 -4.93
C TYR A 118 -7.54 -9.34 -5.70
N PHE A 119 -7.14 -9.25 -6.97
CA PHE A 119 -7.65 -8.29 -7.96
C PHE A 119 -8.33 -9.04 -9.10
N VAL A 120 -9.60 -8.72 -9.36
CA VAL A 120 -10.39 -9.40 -10.40
C VAL A 120 -9.93 -8.96 -11.78
N ARG A 121 -9.39 -9.91 -12.56
CA ARG A 121 -9.05 -9.73 -13.97
C ARG A 121 -10.27 -9.99 -14.86
N ASP A 122 -11.01 -11.07 -14.59
CA ASP A 122 -12.30 -11.36 -15.22
C ASP A 122 -13.31 -11.89 -14.20
N GLY A 123 -14.59 -11.55 -14.39
CA GLY A 123 -15.67 -12.06 -13.55
C GLY A 123 -16.22 -11.11 -12.49
N ASN A 124 -15.99 -9.79 -12.61
CA ASN A 124 -16.49 -8.78 -11.67
C ASN A 124 -17.99 -8.92 -11.31
N HIS A 125 -18.84 -9.24 -12.29
CA HIS A 125 -20.28 -9.44 -12.04
C HIS A 125 -20.55 -10.74 -11.27
N ARG A 126 -19.73 -11.79 -11.46
CA ARG A 126 -19.83 -13.04 -10.69
C ARG A 126 -19.47 -12.80 -9.24
N VAL A 127 -18.40 -12.05 -8.96
CA VAL A 127 -18.03 -11.63 -7.59
C VAL A 127 -19.16 -10.83 -6.93
N SER A 128 -19.73 -9.87 -7.66
CA SER A 128 -20.88 -9.08 -7.18
C SER A 128 -22.08 -9.95 -6.80
N VAL A 129 -22.47 -10.88 -7.68
CA VAL A 129 -23.59 -11.80 -7.44
C VAL A 129 -23.30 -12.77 -6.29
N ALA A 130 -22.09 -13.32 -6.19
CA ALA A 130 -21.75 -14.24 -5.11
C ALA A 130 -21.75 -13.57 -3.74
N ARG A 131 -21.23 -12.34 -3.63
CA ARG A 131 -21.35 -11.55 -2.40
C ARG A 131 -22.80 -11.24 -2.06
N GLU A 132 -23.64 -10.96 -3.07
CA GLU A 132 -25.08 -10.74 -2.87
C GLU A 132 -25.80 -11.99 -2.35
N LEU A 133 -25.38 -13.17 -2.81
CA LEU A 133 -25.90 -14.46 -2.40
C LEU A 133 -25.30 -14.97 -1.09
N GLY A 134 -24.33 -14.27 -0.51
CA GLY A 134 -23.71 -14.61 0.77
C GLY A 134 -22.71 -15.76 0.70
N PHE A 135 -22.11 -16.04 -0.45
CA PHE A 135 -21.00 -16.97 -0.53
C PHE A 135 -19.80 -16.45 0.27
N GLU A 136 -19.02 -17.37 0.84
CA GLU A 136 -17.76 -17.06 1.54
C GLU A 136 -16.56 -17.19 0.60
N THR A 137 -16.59 -18.17 -0.30
CA THR A 137 -15.52 -18.47 -1.26
C THR A 137 -16.02 -18.52 -2.70
N MET A 138 -15.08 -18.47 -3.65
CA MET A 138 -15.34 -18.64 -5.08
C MET A 138 -14.16 -19.27 -5.80
N GLN A 139 -14.45 -20.14 -6.77
CA GLN A 139 -13.43 -20.71 -7.65
C GLN A 139 -12.80 -19.64 -8.56
N ALA A 140 -11.48 -19.59 -8.57
CA ALA A 140 -10.69 -18.65 -9.36
C ALA A 140 -9.44 -19.30 -9.96
N TYR A 141 -9.11 -18.93 -11.19
CA TYR A 141 -7.77 -19.10 -11.73
C TYR A 141 -6.87 -17.99 -11.21
N VAL A 142 -5.85 -18.37 -10.43
CA VAL A 142 -4.99 -17.44 -9.71
C VAL A 142 -3.65 -17.29 -10.43
N THR A 143 -3.28 -16.04 -10.72
CA THR A 143 -1.91 -15.67 -11.13
C THR A 143 -1.31 -14.80 -10.04
N GLU A 144 -0.28 -15.30 -9.38
CA GLU A 144 0.43 -14.60 -8.31
C GLU A 144 1.46 -13.64 -8.88
N LEU A 145 1.50 -12.44 -8.31
CA LEU A 145 2.43 -11.37 -8.62
C LEU A 145 3.22 -11.05 -7.35
N THR A 146 4.53 -11.31 -7.38
CA THR A 146 5.38 -11.09 -6.20
C THR A 146 5.62 -9.60 -5.99
N THR A 147 5.53 -9.14 -4.75
CA THR A 147 5.82 -7.76 -4.35
C THR A 147 6.68 -7.75 -3.08
N PRO A 148 7.58 -6.76 -2.88
CA PRO A 148 8.37 -6.65 -1.65
C PRO A 148 7.64 -5.94 -0.50
N ILE A 149 6.35 -5.61 -0.68
CA ILE A 149 5.55 -4.91 0.32
C ILE A 149 4.41 -5.79 0.84
N ASP A 150 4.06 -5.63 2.11
CA ASP A 150 2.94 -6.34 2.72
C ASP A 150 1.63 -5.59 2.42
N LEU A 151 0.59 -6.30 1.99
CA LEU A 151 -0.73 -5.74 1.65
C LEU A 151 -1.84 -6.50 2.36
N GLU A 152 -2.64 -5.79 3.15
CA GLU A 152 -3.76 -6.37 3.91
C GLU A 152 -5.13 -5.95 3.34
N PRO A 153 -6.15 -6.84 3.37
CA PRO A 153 -7.46 -6.57 2.76
C PRO A 153 -8.24 -5.36 3.35
N ASP A 154 -8.03 -5.08 4.63
CA ASP A 154 -8.76 -4.06 5.40
C ASP A 154 -8.01 -2.73 5.54
N MET A 155 -6.84 -2.60 4.89
CA MET A 155 -6.10 -1.35 4.80
C MET A 155 -7.00 -0.18 4.38
N THR A 156 -6.84 0.92 5.11
CA THR A 156 -7.39 2.24 4.81
C THR A 156 -6.76 2.81 3.53
N PRO A 157 -7.40 3.76 2.83
CA PRO A 157 -6.81 4.35 1.63
C PRO A 157 -5.47 5.02 1.91
N ALA A 158 -5.29 5.66 3.08
CA ALA A 158 -4.01 6.22 3.47
C ALA A 158 -2.91 5.14 3.61
N GLN A 159 -3.24 3.97 4.17
CA GLN A 159 -2.30 2.84 4.23
C GLN A 159 -1.97 2.29 2.84
N TRP A 160 -2.95 2.22 1.93
CA TRP A 160 -2.71 1.86 0.52
C TRP A 160 -1.81 2.89 -0.17
N ASP A 161 -2.05 4.18 0.03
CA ASP A 161 -1.21 5.24 -0.55
C ASP A 161 0.22 5.14 -0.02
N SER A 162 0.41 4.94 1.29
CA SER A 162 1.73 4.72 1.88
C SER A 162 2.41 3.47 1.35
N ALA A 163 1.72 2.32 1.30
CA ALA A 163 2.29 1.07 0.79
C ALA A 163 2.70 1.18 -0.69
N THR A 164 1.87 1.83 -1.51
CA THR A 164 2.20 2.04 -2.92
C THR A 164 3.32 3.06 -3.12
N ALA A 165 3.42 4.10 -2.28
CA ALA A 165 4.55 5.02 -2.28
C ALA A 165 5.85 4.34 -1.86
N TYR A 166 5.79 3.43 -0.88
CA TYR A 166 6.94 2.65 -0.45
C TYR A 166 7.49 1.77 -1.57
N ALA A 167 6.60 1.07 -2.27
CA ALA A 167 7.01 0.24 -3.39
C ALA A 167 7.59 1.06 -4.55
N GLY A 168 7.06 2.26 -4.80
CA GLY A 168 7.67 3.22 -5.73
C GLY A 168 9.10 3.58 -5.31
N PHE A 169 9.32 3.87 -4.02
CA PHE A 169 10.64 4.11 -3.46
C PHE A 169 11.58 2.90 -3.65
N LEU A 170 11.14 1.68 -3.35
CA LEU A 170 11.95 0.47 -3.53
C LEU A 170 12.29 0.22 -5.01
N THR A 171 11.34 0.46 -5.91
CA THR A 171 11.53 0.30 -7.36
C THR A 171 12.57 1.29 -7.87
N GLU A 172 12.47 2.55 -7.45
CA GLU A 172 13.37 3.60 -7.91
C GLU A 172 14.78 3.48 -7.31
N THR A 173 14.88 3.07 -6.05
CA THR A 173 16.18 2.92 -5.35
C THR A 173 16.81 1.54 -5.53
N GLY A 174 16.07 0.53 -5.98
CA GLY A 174 16.55 -0.86 -6.06
C GLY A 174 16.92 -1.47 -4.70
N LEU A 175 16.51 -0.85 -3.58
CA LEU A 175 16.95 -1.25 -2.23
C LEU A 175 16.53 -2.67 -1.87
N ASN A 176 15.35 -3.10 -2.33
CA ASN A 176 14.88 -4.48 -2.17
C ASN A 176 15.77 -5.53 -2.88
N LYS A 177 16.49 -5.13 -3.94
CA LYS A 177 17.43 -6.00 -4.67
C LYS A 177 18.82 -5.97 -4.04
N THR A 178 19.31 -4.79 -3.68
CA THR A 178 20.66 -4.61 -3.12
C THR A 178 20.75 -5.01 -1.65
N ARG A 179 19.65 -4.90 -0.89
CA ARG A 179 19.52 -5.31 0.51
C ARG A 179 18.23 -6.12 0.74
N PRO A 180 18.18 -7.40 0.32
CA PRO A 180 16.98 -8.23 0.49
C PRO A 180 16.56 -8.47 1.95
N GLN A 181 17.47 -8.26 2.90
CA GLN A 181 17.22 -8.39 4.34
C GLN A 181 16.88 -7.04 5.01
N GLN A 182 16.62 -5.99 4.23
CA GLN A 182 16.22 -4.70 4.78
C GLN A 182 14.91 -4.83 5.54
N VAL A 183 14.86 -4.19 6.71
CA VAL A 183 13.63 -4.04 7.48
C VAL A 183 12.74 -3.03 6.76
N SER A 184 11.43 -3.32 6.67
CA SER A 184 10.44 -2.46 6.03
C SER A 184 10.49 -1.04 6.60
N ILE A 185 10.70 -0.05 5.72
CA ILE A 185 10.73 1.37 6.08
C ILE A 185 9.28 1.86 6.05
N ARG A 186 8.56 1.71 7.17
CA ARG A 186 7.17 2.15 7.27
C ARG A 186 7.13 3.64 7.54
N ILE A 187 6.54 4.44 6.65
CA ILE A 187 6.28 5.89 6.84
C ILE A 187 4.77 6.13 6.83
N THR A 188 4.28 6.89 7.81
CA THR A 188 2.85 7.21 7.92
C THR A 188 2.50 8.57 7.32
N GLU A 189 3.47 9.48 7.27
CA GLU A 189 3.29 10.83 6.74
C GLU A 189 3.14 10.87 5.21
N PRO A 190 2.11 11.54 4.67
CA PRO A 190 1.94 11.73 3.23
C PRO A 190 3.17 12.38 2.59
N GLY A 191 3.73 11.74 1.56
CA GLY A 191 4.89 12.26 0.83
C GLY A 191 6.25 11.96 1.47
N GLY A 192 6.31 11.31 2.64
CA GLY A 192 7.58 11.04 3.32
C GLY A 192 8.56 10.17 2.51
N TYR A 193 8.08 9.22 1.70
CA TYR A 193 8.96 8.47 0.78
C TYR A 193 9.60 9.33 -0.31
N GLN A 194 8.96 10.42 -0.70
CA GLN A 194 9.54 11.35 -1.67
C GLN A 194 10.67 12.16 -1.00
N VAL A 195 10.45 12.62 0.22
CA VAL A 195 11.52 13.23 1.06
C VAL A 195 12.69 12.27 1.22
N LEU A 196 12.42 10.99 1.52
CA LEU A 196 13.43 9.96 1.68
C LEU A 196 14.25 9.74 0.40
N LEU A 197 13.57 9.70 -0.75
CA LEU A 197 14.21 9.57 -2.06
C LEU A 197 15.11 10.76 -2.40
N GLU A 198 14.66 12.00 -2.13
CA GLU A 198 15.51 13.18 -2.33
C GLU A 198 16.73 13.13 -1.42
N HIS A 199 16.59 12.64 -0.19
CA HIS A 199 17.73 12.46 0.70
C HIS A 199 18.73 11.42 0.16
N VAL A 200 18.27 10.29 -0.40
CA VAL A 200 19.15 9.31 -1.07
C VAL A 200 19.88 9.95 -2.27
N ARG A 201 19.19 10.78 -3.06
CA ARG A 201 19.79 11.47 -4.21
C ARG A 201 20.82 12.52 -3.77
N LEU A 202 20.55 13.23 -2.67
CA LEU A 202 21.49 14.16 -2.08
C LEU A 202 22.73 13.41 -1.55
N PHE A 203 22.53 12.32 -0.81
CA PHE A 203 23.62 11.45 -0.34
C PHE A 203 24.51 11.02 -1.52
N ARG A 204 23.91 10.56 -2.63
CA ARG A 204 24.65 10.22 -3.86
C ARG A 204 25.52 11.38 -4.33
N LYS A 205 24.96 12.59 -4.40
CA LYS A 205 25.68 13.78 -4.87
C LYS A 205 26.87 14.12 -3.99
N VAL A 206 26.68 14.10 -2.66
CA VAL A 206 27.74 14.36 -1.68
C VAL A 206 28.82 13.28 -1.76
N PHE A 207 28.42 12.01 -1.76
CA PHE A 207 29.32 10.86 -1.84
C PHE A 207 30.18 10.92 -3.11
N ASN A 208 29.55 11.16 -4.26
CA ASN A 208 30.23 11.30 -5.54
C ASN A 208 31.28 12.42 -5.52
N HIS A 209 30.95 13.57 -4.93
CA HIS A 209 31.87 14.69 -4.80
C HIS A 209 33.06 14.37 -3.89
N GLN A 210 32.83 13.74 -2.74
CA GLN A 210 33.87 13.43 -1.76
C GLN A 210 34.80 12.29 -2.23
N MET A 211 34.24 11.25 -2.85
CA MET A 211 35.00 10.07 -3.28
C MET A 211 35.53 10.18 -4.71
N GLY A 212 35.12 11.19 -5.47
CA GLY A 212 35.50 11.36 -6.88
C GLY A 212 35.00 10.22 -7.77
N GLN A 213 33.87 9.61 -7.40
CA GLN A 213 33.23 8.50 -8.12
C GLN A 213 31.84 8.93 -8.61
N ASP A 214 31.31 8.22 -9.61
CA ASP A 214 29.89 8.35 -9.98
C ASP A 214 29.22 6.99 -9.79
N ILE A 215 28.63 6.79 -8.61
CA ILE A 215 27.87 5.58 -8.30
C ILE A 215 26.45 5.71 -8.82
N SER A 216 25.80 4.59 -9.09
CA SER A 216 24.38 4.53 -9.45
C SER A 216 23.47 4.93 -8.27
N LEU A 217 22.19 5.23 -8.55
CA LEU A 217 21.21 5.46 -7.49
C LEU A 217 21.03 4.22 -6.59
N GLU A 218 21.12 3.02 -7.17
CA GLU A 218 21.01 1.76 -6.44
C GLU A 218 22.16 1.56 -5.45
N GLU A 219 23.40 1.84 -5.87
CA GLU A 219 24.57 1.80 -5.00
C GLU A 219 24.49 2.86 -3.90
N ALA A 220 24.06 4.08 -4.25
CA ALA A 220 23.89 5.15 -3.28
C ALA A 220 22.84 4.81 -2.22
N ALA A 221 21.69 4.26 -2.62
CA ALA A 221 20.64 3.81 -1.71
C ALA A 221 21.14 2.71 -0.77
N ALA A 222 21.91 1.75 -1.29
CA ALA A 222 22.48 0.68 -0.48
C ALA A 222 23.48 1.20 0.57
N GLN A 223 24.35 2.12 0.18
CA GLN A 223 25.30 2.76 1.11
C GLN A 223 24.58 3.62 2.14
N TRP A 224 23.69 4.51 1.69
CA TRP A 224 22.87 5.33 2.57
C TRP A 224 22.10 4.51 3.59
N TYR A 225 21.52 3.38 3.18
CA TYR A 225 20.77 2.51 4.09
C TYR A 225 21.67 1.95 5.20
N ASP A 226 22.89 1.52 4.86
CA ASP A 226 23.80 0.90 5.81
C ASP A 226 24.55 1.90 6.69
N THR A 227 24.88 3.09 6.18
CA THR A 227 25.73 4.07 6.88
C THR A 227 24.96 5.24 7.49
N VAL A 228 23.71 5.48 7.09
CA VAL A 228 22.92 6.60 7.59
C VAL A 228 21.62 6.10 8.23
N TYR A 229 20.76 5.46 7.44
CA TYR A 229 19.42 5.09 7.90
C TYR A 229 19.45 4.04 9.02
N ARG A 230 20.15 2.91 8.82
CA ARG A 230 20.21 1.84 9.84
C ARG A 230 20.85 2.32 11.16
N PRO A 231 21.96 3.08 11.18
CA PRO A 231 22.46 3.69 12.41
C PRO A 231 21.45 4.61 13.08
N ALA A 232 20.74 5.46 12.32
CA ALA A 232 19.70 6.35 12.86
C ALA A 232 18.60 5.58 13.59
N ILE A 233 18.06 4.55 12.95
CA ILE A 233 17.01 3.70 13.54
C ILE A 233 17.54 2.93 14.76
N THR A 234 18.81 2.49 14.71
CA THR A 234 19.45 1.85 15.87
C THR A 234 19.55 2.81 17.05
N LEU A 235 19.85 4.08 16.80
CA LEU A 235 19.89 5.12 17.83
C LEU A 235 18.51 5.38 18.43
N ILE A 236 17.47 5.50 17.58
CA ILE A 236 16.08 5.67 18.02
C ILE A 236 15.64 4.51 18.93
N ARG A 237 15.91 3.27 18.51
CA ARG A 237 15.60 2.06 19.29
C ARG A 237 16.37 1.96 20.60
N LYS A 238 17.65 2.33 20.60
CA LYS A 238 18.53 2.27 21.78
C LYS A 238 17.95 3.07 22.95
N TYR A 239 17.29 4.19 22.65
CA TYR A 239 16.76 5.11 23.65
C TYR A 239 15.24 5.01 23.85
N ASP A 240 14.59 4.03 23.22
CA ASP A 240 13.16 3.70 23.40
C ASP A 240 12.24 4.93 23.29
N ILE A 241 12.47 5.73 22.24
CA ILE A 241 11.87 7.07 22.11
C ILE A 241 10.41 7.01 21.68
N LEU A 242 10.04 5.96 20.95
CA LEU A 242 8.68 5.74 20.47
C LEU A 242 8.04 4.64 21.31
N ASP A 243 6.95 4.97 21.99
CA ASP A 243 6.13 3.99 22.69
C ASP A 243 5.37 3.09 21.67
N GLU A 244 4.93 1.90 22.10
CA GLU A 244 4.15 0.99 21.23
C GLU A 244 2.86 1.61 20.67
N ASP A 245 2.31 2.62 21.36
CA ASP A 245 1.09 3.32 21.00
C ASP A 245 1.34 4.61 20.16
N ASP A 246 2.59 4.94 19.83
CA ASP A 246 2.89 6.13 19.02
C ASP A 246 2.37 5.97 17.58
N PRO A 247 1.56 6.92 17.07
CA PRO A 247 1.11 6.87 15.68
C PRO A 247 2.26 7.01 14.67
N HIS A 248 3.42 7.53 15.07
CA HIS A 248 4.59 7.72 14.23
C HIS A 248 5.54 6.53 14.33
N THR A 249 6.25 6.29 13.23
CA THR A 249 7.24 5.24 13.12
C THR A 249 8.65 5.79 13.33
N GLU A 250 9.61 4.89 13.49
CA GLU A 250 11.03 5.24 13.51
C GLU A 250 11.47 5.95 12.21
N ALA A 251 10.85 5.63 11.08
CA ALA A 251 11.11 6.30 9.81
C ALA A 251 10.51 7.71 9.77
N ASP A 252 9.34 7.92 10.38
CA ASP A 252 8.74 9.25 10.51
C ASP A 252 9.61 10.15 11.41
N LEU A 253 10.08 9.61 12.55
CA LEU A 253 11.01 10.32 13.43
C LEU A 253 12.34 10.62 12.73
N TYR A 254 12.87 9.68 11.96
CA TYR A 254 14.06 9.92 11.14
C TYR A 254 13.85 11.08 10.13
N ILE A 255 12.71 11.12 9.43
CA ILE A 255 12.39 12.24 8.53
C ILE A 255 12.32 13.56 9.30
N TRP A 256 11.67 13.56 10.47
CA TRP A 256 11.61 14.73 11.32
C TRP A 256 13.01 15.22 11.72
N MET A 257 13.91 14.31 12.10
CA MET A 257 15.29 14.64 12.48
C MET A 257 16.05 15.29 11.32
N LEU A 258 15.90 14.78 10.10
CA LEU A 258 16.52 15.38 8.91
C LEU A 258 16.02 16.81 8.66
N GLU A 259 14.71 17.01 8.72
CA GLU A 259 14.12 18.34 8.50
C GLU A 259 14.52 19.32 9.61
N HIS A 260 14.56 18.85 10.86
CA HIS A 260 15.01 19.64 12.01
C HIS A 260 16.48 20.07 11.84
N LEU A 261 17.37 19.14 11.50
CA LEU A 261 18.78 19.44 11.25
C LEU A 261 18.96 20.42 10.08
N ARG A 262 18.15 20.30 9.03
CA ARG A 262 18.15 21.25 7.91
C ARG A 262 17.79 22.66 8.37
N LEU A 263 16.79 22.80 9.25
CA LEU A 263 16.40 24.09 9.83
C LEU A 263 17.49 24.67 10.73
N VAL A 264 18.09 23.84 11.59
CA VAL A 264 19.22 24.23 12.45
C VAL A 264 20.40 24.73 11.62
N GLN A 265 20.75 24.04 10.54
CA GLN A 265 21.81 24.45 9.63
C GLN A 265 21.52 25.81 8.98
N GLN A 266 20.26 26.05 8.59
CA GLN A 266 19.83 27.33 8.00
C GLN A 266 19.88 28.50 8.98
N GLU A 267 19.58 28.26 10.26
CA GLU A 267 19.54 29.31 11.29
C GLU A 267 20.92 29.57 11.91
N TYR A 268 21.73 28.52 12.13
CA TYR A 268 22.97 28.59 12.92
C TYR A 268 24.27 28.31 12.13
N GLY A 269 24.21 27.83 10.89
CA GLY A 269 25.37 27.65 10.00
C GLY A 269 26.05 26.26 10.03
N GLU A 270 27.31 26.19 9.58
CA GLU A 270 28.07 24.95 9.23
C GLU A 270 28.54 24.08 10.41
N ALA A 271 27.80 24.03 11.52
CA ALA A 271 28.12 23.05 12.57
C ALA A 271 27.94 21.61 12.03
N PRO A 272 28.79 20.64 12.41
CA PRO A 272 28.57 19.25 12.06
C PRO A 272 27.19 18.79 12.56
N LEU A 273 26.32 18.37 11.65
CA LEU A 273 24.96 17.95 12.00
C LEU A 273 24.98 16.48 12.40
N ARG A 274 24.55 16.18 13.63
CA ARG A 274 24.47 14.81 14.14
C ARG A 274 23.02 14.40 14.38
N LEU A 275 22.72 13.13 14.17
CA LEU A 275 21.40 12.59 14.48
C LEU A 275 21.15 12.60 15.98
N SER A 276 22.18 12.35 16.79
CA SER A 276 22.10 12.46 18.24
C SER A 276 21.63 13.85 18.69
N ASP A 277 22.16 14.93 18.10
CA ASP A 277 21.75 16.30 18.39
C ASP A 277 20.26 16.53 18.07
N ALA A 278 19.81 16.08 16.89
CA ALA A 278 18.39 16.15 16.52
C ALA A 278 17.50 15.40 17.51
N LEU A 279 17.97 14.25 17.99
CA LEU A 279 17.24 13.42 18.94
C LEU A 279 17.15 14.07 20.32
N VAL A 280 18.23 14.72 20.78
CA VAL A 280 18.24 15.53 22.00
C VAL A 280 17.20 16.66 21.90
N ASP A 281 17.17 17.37 20.77
CA ASP A 281 16.21 18.45 20.54
C ASP A 281 14.77 17.95 20.49
N TYR A 282 14.52 16.77 19.89
CA TYR A 282 13.22 16.12 19.90
C TYR A 282 12.73 15.85 21.32
N LEU A 283 13.57 15.21 22.14
CA LEU A 283 13.24 14.87 23.53
C LEU A 283 12.99 16.12 24.36
N ALA A 284 13.84 17.15 24.22
CA ALA A 284 13.70 18.42 24.91
C ALA A 284 12.39 19.13 24.54
N THR A 285 12.05 19.17 23.24
CA THR A 285 10.82 19.80 22.73
C THR A 285 9.56 19.09 23.25
N ASN A 286 9.60 17.76 23.33
CA ASN A 286 8.50 16.94 23.84
C ASN A 286 8.50 16.78 25.38
N LYS A 287 9.41 17.46 26.09
CA LYS A 287 9.56 17.40 27.56
C LYS A 287 9.85 15.99 28.08
N ILE A 288 10.50 15.17 27.27
CA ILE A 288 10.99 13.85 27.64
C ILE A 288 12.40 14.02 28.23
N ALA A 289 12.72 13.22 29.25
CA ALA A 289 14.03 13.29 29.90
C ALA A 289 15.14 12.87 28.91
N VAL A 290 16.12 13.75 28.69
CA VAL A 290 17.27 13.46 27.82
C VAL A 290 18.28 12.57 28.57
N PRO A 291 18.58 11.35 28.08
CA PRO A 291 19.60 10.49 28.66
C PRO A 291 20.99 11.13 28.57
N LYS A 292 21.80 11.00 29.63
CA LYS A 292 23.14 11.64 29.68
C LYS A 292 24.12 11.05 28.67
N ASP A 293 23.98 9.76 28.41
CA ASP A 293 24.75 9.01 27.41
C ASP A 293 24.39 9.42 25.98
N LEU A 294 23.14 9.81 25.70
CA LEU A 294 22.75 10.36 24.40
C LEU A 294 23.47 11.68 24.08
N ILE A 295 23.65 12.55 25.07
CA ILE A 295 24.39 13.82 24.92
C ILE A 295 25.88 13.57 24.58
N LEU A 296 26.39 12.41 24.96
CA LEU A 296 27.78 12.00 24.74
C LEU A 296 27.91 11.04 23.54
N GLU A 297 26.82 10.79 22.80
CA GLU A 297 26.87 9.92 21.64
C GLU A 297 27.75 10.54 20.56
N ASP A 298 28.61 9.71 19.95
CA ASP A 298 29.51 10.12 18.88
C ASP A 298 29.12 9.39 17.60
N ASP A 299 28.03 9.85 16.99
CA ASP A 299 27.59 9.44 15.67
C ASP A 299 28.23 10.31 14.57
N ASP A 300 28.33 9.73 13.38
CA ASP A 300 28.91 10.39 12.22
C ASP A 300 28.09 11.63 11.85
N ALA A 301 28.78 12.71 11.50
CA ALA A 301 28.12 13.91 10.98
C ALA A 301 27.47 13.60 9.63
N ILE A 302 26.25 14.09 9.45
CA ILE A 302 25.48 13.99 8.21
C ILE A 302 25.63 15.29 7.43
N ASP A 303 25.78 15.16 6.12
CA ASP A 303 25.72 16.27 5.18
C ASP A 303 24.31 16.37 4.59
N LEU A 304 23.64 17.50 4.82
CA LEU A 304 22.29 17.82 4.32
C LEU A 304 22.28 18.76 3.12
N GLY A 305 23.45 19.04 2.53
CA GLY A 305 23.59 19.79 1.28
C GLY A 305 23.93 21.27 1.42
#